data_AF-A0A2M9T9B0-F1
#
_entry.id   AF-A0A2M9T9B0-F1
#
_cell.length_a   1.000
_cell.length_b   1.000
_cell.length_c   1.000
_cell.angle_alpha   90.00
_cell.angle_beta   90.00
_cell.angle_gamma   90.00
#
_symmetry.space_group_name_H-M   'P 1'
#
loop_
_entity.id
_entity.type
_entity.pdbx_description
1 polymer ?
#
loop_
_entity_poly.entity_id
_entity_poly.type
_entity_poly.pdbx_seq_one_letter_code
_entity_poly.pdbx_strand_id
1 'polypeptide(L)'
;MDMTSLPVLLAFASLLLGVVAALIFIYVVMPKRRHAREKAVEPPPAVAKDTTPPPAEEPPPPTKRTGKVKQHSLFVIFHQPDASTDARLTEWLREKGAHYDAIKKVFLIDGQQPSNPVTVANAFPPGEMPDLLRGETHEPIRGVSLLVKPPLHKRRNQQMHVYVELAKEMDETFSGKMLDADREPASESTYAQIIG
;
A
#
# COMPACT_ATOMS: atom_id res chain seq x y z
N MET A 1 42.52 -6.83 -42.61
CA MET A 1 41.21 -6.50 -42.03
C MET A 1 40.20 -6.56 -43.16
N ASP A 2 39.52 -7.69 -43.31
CA ASP A 2 38.59 -7.91 -44.41
C ASP A 2 37.34 -7.06 -44.21
N MET A 3 37.18 -6.02 -45.04
CA MET A 3 36.10 -5.04 -45.01
C MET A 3 34.70 -5.66 -45.19
N THR A 4 34.62 -6.94 -45.58
CA THR A 4 33.39 -7.73 -45.72
C THR A 4 32.96 -8.44 -44.43
N SER A 5 33.86 -8.63 -43.46
CA SER A 5 33.56 -9.33 -42.21
C SER A 5 32.81 -8.45 -41.20
N LEU A 6 33.05 -7.14 -41.23
CA LEU A 6 32.44 -6.16 -40.34
C LEU A 6 30.91 -6.01 -40.52
N PRO A 7 30.37 -5.85 -41.77
CA PRO A 7 28.92 -5.81 -41.96
C PRO A 7 28.24 -7.15 -41.62
N VAL A 8 28.90 -8.29 -41.87
CA VAL A 8 28.36 -9.62 -41.53
C VAL A 8 28.28 -9.79 -40.01
N LEU A 9 29.31 -9.38 -39.27
CA LEU A 9 29.33 -9.41 -37.81
C LEU A 9 28.21 -8.53 -37.21
N LEU A 10 28.01 -7.33 -37.76
CA LEU A 10 26.94 -6.41 -37.36
C LEU A 10 25.54 -6.98 -37.65
N ALA A 11 25.37 -7.68 -38.77
CA ALA A 11 24.11 -8.35 -39.09
C ALA A 11 23.79 -9.46 -38.07
N PHE A 12 24.78 -10.28 -37.71
CA PHE A 12 24.59 -11.33 -36.69
C PHE A 12 24.34 -10.76 -35.29
N ALA A 13 25.06 -9.71 -34.90
CA ALA A 13 24.86 -9.05 -33.61
C ALA A 13 23.46 -8.41 -33.50
N SER A 14 22.99 -7.76 -34.58
CA SER A 14 21.65 -7.16 -34.59
C SER A 14 20.53 -8.20 -34.59
N LEU A 15 20.72 -9.33 -35.30
CA LEU A 15 19.78 -10.46 -35.25
C LEU A 15 19.67 -11.05 -33.84
N LEU A 16 20.80 -11.31 -33.18
CA LEU A 16 20.85 -11.81 -31.81
C LEU A 16 20.14 -10.85 -30.84
N LEU A 17 20.40 -9.55 -30.96
CA LEU A 17 19.76 -8.54 -30.13
C LEU A 17 18.24 -8.49 -30.35
N GLY A 18 17.80 -8.60 -31.60
CA GLY A 18 16.37 -8.66 -31.95
C GLY A 18 15.67 -9.89 -31.36
N VAL A 19 16.30 -11.06 -31.39
CA VAL A 19 15.77 -12.29 -30.79
C VAL A 19 15.67 -12.17 -29.27
N VAL A 20 16.70 -11.62 -28.61
CA VAL A 20 16.69 -11.39 -27.16
C VAL A 20 15.58 -10.39 -26.79
N ALA A 21 15.44 -9.30 -27.53
CA ALA A 21 14.38 -8.32 -27.32
C ALA A 21 12.97 -8.92 -27.49
N ALA A 22 12.77 -9.77 -28.51
CA ALA A 22 11.51 -10.48 -28.73
C ALA A 22 11.18 -11.46 -27.59
N LEU A 23 12.18 -12.19 -27.07
CA LEU A 23 12.00 -13.11 -25.94
C LEU A 23 11.63 -12.36 -24.66
N ILE A 24 12.28 -11.22 -24.38
CA ILE A 24 11.95 -10.37 -23.22
C ILE A 24 10.53 -9.80 -23.38
N PHE A 25 10.17 -9.32 -24.58
CA PHE A 25 8.84 -8.80 -24.86
C PHE A 25 7.76 -9.88 -24.65
N ILE A 26 7.99 -11.10 -25.12
CA ILE A 26 7.10 -12.23 -24.90
C ILE A 26 7.01 -12.57 -23.41
N TYR A 27 8.14 -12.65 -22.70
CA TYR A 27 8.17 -12.99 -21.28
C TYR A 27 7.45 -11.96 -20.40
N VAL A 28 7.58 -10.66 -20.71
CA VAL A 28 6.98 -9.58 -19.91
C VAL A 28 5.51 -9.31 -20.30
N VAL A 29 5.19 -9.32 -21.59
CA VAL A 29 3.86 -8.89 -22.10
C VAL A 29 2.87 -10.05 -22.20
N MET A 30 3.33 -11.27 -22.53
CA MET A 30 2.45 -12.42 -22.72
C MET A 30 1.79 -12.96 -21.44
N PRO A 31 2.38 -12.94 -20.22
CA PRO A 31 1.66 -13.36 -19.01
C PRO A 31 0.48 -12.43 -18.68
N LYS A 32 0.58 -11.14 -19.02
CA LYS A 32 -0.50 -10.16 -18.81
C LYS A 32 -1.69 -10.37 -19.75
N ARG A 33 -1.45 -10.86 -20.98
CA ARG A 33 -2.50 -11.07 -21.99
C ARG A 33 -3.26 -12.40 -21.84
N ARG A 34 -2.63 -13.45 -21.30
CA ARG A 34 -3.32 -14.73 -21.02
C ARG A 34 -4.41 -14.57 -19.95
N HIS A 35 -4.12 -13.83 -18.88
CA HIS A 35 -5.11 -13.53 -17.83
C HIS A 35 -6.23 -12.57 -18.27
N ALA A 36 -6.02 -11.76 -19.31
CA ALA A 36 -7.04 -10.86 -19.84
C ALA A 36 -8.01 -11.59 -20.79
N ARG A 37 -7.55 -12.62 -21.52
CA ARG A 37 -8.40 -13.37 -22.47
C ARG A 37 -9.30 -14.39 -21.79
N GLU A 38 -8.91 -14.95 -20.65
CA GLU A 38 -9.79 -15.80 -19.83
C GLU A 38 -10.95 -15.01 -19.19
N LYS A 39 -10.85 -13.68 -19.11
CA LYS A 39 -11.85 -12.82 -18.46
C LYS A 39 -12.88 -12.20 -19.42
N ALA A 40 -12.81 -12.52 -20.71
CA ALA A 40 -13.60 -11.88 -21.76
C ALA A 40 -14.79 -12.72 -22.27
N VAL A 41 -15.11 -13.84 -21.62
CA VAL A 41 -16.28 -14.67 -21.97
C VAL A 41 -17.23 -14.73 -20.78
N GLU A 42 -18.01 -13.67 -20.58
CA GLU A 42 -19.34 -13.76 -19.97
C GLU A 42 -20.17 -12.53 -20.36
N PRO A 43 -21.35 -12.70 -20.98
CA PRO A 43 -22.18 -11.58 -21.44
C PRO A 43 -23.03 -10.99 -20.29
N PRO A 44 -23.34 -9.68 -20.32
CA PRO A 44 -24.21 -9.05 -19.32
C PRO A 44 -25.69 -9.15 -19.72
N PRO A 45 -26.63 -9.33 -18.77
CA PRO A 45 -28.01 -8.95 -19.00
C PRO A 45 -28.24 -7.47 -18.65
N ALA A 46 -29.00 -6.80 -19.52
CA ALA A 46 -29.67 -5.51 -19.33
C ALA A 46 -30.74 -5.63 -18.21
N VAL A 47 -31.40 -4.62 -17.60
CA VAL A 47 -31.97 -3.29 -17.93
C VAL A 47 -32.21 -2.64 -16.54
N ALA A 48 -32.17 -1.33 -16.27
CA ALA A 48 -33.23 -0.35 -16.52
C ALA A 48 -32.85 1.03 -15.92
N LYS A 49 -33.38 2.09 -16.54
CA LYS A 49 -33.21 3.51 -16.20
C LYS A 49 -34.32 4.02 -15.26
N ASP A 50 -34.11 5.27 -14.82
CA ASP A 50 -35.03 6.26 -14.22
C ASP A 50 -35.01 6.29 -12.68
N THR A 51 -34.79 7.39 -11.94
CA THR A 51 -34.81 8.85 -12.20
C THR A 51 -34.05 9.55 -11.05
N THR A 52 -33.34 10.65 -11.29
CA THR A 52 -32.70 11.58 -10.28
C THR A 52 -33.60 12.85 -10.18
N PRO A 53 -33.64 13.73 -9.13
CA PRO A 53 -32.53 14.25 -8.27
C PRO A 53 -32.88 14.69 -6.80
N PRO A 54 -32.02 15.38 -5.99
CA PRO A 54 -30.57 15.28 -5.70
C PRO A 54 -30.26 15.34 -4.14
N PRO A 55 -29.05 15.69 -3.66
CA PRO A 55 -27.97 14.80 -3.21
C PRO A 55 -27.75 14.78 -1.68
N ALA A 56 -27.70 13.60 -1.07
CA ALA A 56 -27.11 13.41 0.26
C ALA A 56 -25.69 12.85 0.07
N GLU A 57 -24.75 13.49 0.74
CA GLU A 57 -23.31 13.18 0.76
C GLU A 57 -23.08 11.74 1.21
N GLU A 58 -22.97 10.82 0.24
CA GLU A 58 -22.68 9.41 0.50
C GLU A 58 -21.19 9.25 0.85
N PRO A 59 -20.84 8.57 1.95
CA PRO A 59 -19.45 8.28 2.29
C PRO A 59 -18.79 7.51 1.14
N PRO A 60 -17.49 7.76 0.87
CA PRO A 60 -16.83 7.19 -0.30
C PRO A 60 -16.93 5.66 -0.27
N PRO A 61 -17.21 5.01 -1.42
CA PRO A 61 -17.49 3.59 -1.47
C PRO A 61 -16.28 2.79 -0.96
N PRO A 62 -16.51 1.67 -0.24
CA PRO A 62 -15.44 0.81 0.25
C PRO A 62 -14.62 0.35 -0.96
N THR A 63 -13.35 0.76 -0.99
CA THR A 63 -12.44 0.44 -2.07
C THR A 63 -12.25 -1.07 -2.07
N LYS A 64 -12.80 -1.76 -3.09
CA LYS A 64 -12.69 -3.20 -3.25
C LYS A 64 -11.21 -3.60 -3.18
N ARG A 65 -10.85 -4.36 -2.14
CA ARG A 65 -9.50 -4.89 -1.88
C ARG A 65 -9.04 -5.70 -3.10
N THR A 66 -8.15 -5.14 -3.91
CA THR A 66 -7.55 -5.81 -5.06
C THR A 66 -6.44 -6.76 -4.60
N GLY A 67 -6.77 -8.04 -4.46
CA GLY A 67 -5.85 -9.15 -4.75
C GLY A 67 -4.78 -9.55 -3.70
N LYS A 68 -5.09 -10.66 -3.01
CA LYS A 68 -4.19 -11.79 -2.65
C LYS A 68 -3.14 -11.70 -1.52
N VAL A 69 -3.09 -10.66 -0.71
CA VAL A 69 -2.43 -10.75 0.61
C VAL A 69 -3.40 -10.26 1.68
N LYS A 70 -3.85 -11.15 2.58
CA LYS A 70 -4.57 -10.74 3.78
C LYS A 70 -3.59 -9.90 4.59
N GLN A 71 -3.72 -8.58 4.57
CA GLN A 71 -2.92 -7.67 5.38
C GLN A 71 -3.83 -7.09 6.44
N HIS A 72 -3.33 -6.92 7.67
CA HIS A 72 -4.05 -6.19 8.70
C HIS A 72 -3.86 -4.70 8.46
N SER A 73 -4.96 -3.95 8.58
CA SER A 73 -4.99 -2.50 8.40
C SER A 73 -5.79 -1.88 9.53
N LEU A 74 -5.19 -0.89 10.18
CA LEU A 74 -5.83 -0.01 11.15
C LEU A 74 -5.63 1.43 10.66
N PHE A 75 -6.57 2.32 10.97
CA PHE A 75 -6.55 3.69 10.51
C PHE A 75 -6.77 4.62 11.68
N VAL A 76 -5.97 5.67 11.79
CA VAL A 76 -6.22 6.77 12.72
C VAL A 76 -6.62 7.97 11.90
N ILE A 77 -7.85 8.45 12.08
CA ILE A 77 -8.31 9.70 11.47
C ILE A 77 -8.25 10.79 12.53
N PHE A 78 -7.48 11.84 12.27
CA PHE A 78 -7.28 12.94 13.23
C PHE A 78 -8.50 13.86 13.22
N HIS A 79 -8.93 14.32 14.40
CA HIS A 79 -10.08 15.24 14.49
C HIS A 79 -9.75 16.64 13.94
N GLN A 80 -8.53 17.12 14.18
CA GLN A 80 -8.07 18.45 13.75
C GLN A 80 -6.68 18.31 13.12
N PRO A 81 -6.59 18.04 11.81
CA PRO A 81 -5.31 17.96 11.14
C PRO A 81 -4.72 19.36 10.99
N ASP A 82 -3.60 19.59 11.67
CA ASP A 82 -2.87 20.85 11.70
C ASP A 82 -1.36 20.60 11.77
N ALA A 83 -0.56 21.66 11.65
CA ALA A 83 0.89 21.58 11.74
C ALA A 83 1.38 21.01 13.10
N SER A 84 0.59 21.16 14.18
CA SER A 84 0.94 20.60 15.50
C SER A 84 0.77 19.07 15.53
N THR A 85 -0.22 18.55 14.83
CA THR A 85 -0.45 17.11 14.66
C THR A 85 0.63 16.50 13.79
N ASP A 86 1.03 17.18 12.71
CA ASP A 86 2.12 16.75 11.85
C ASP A 86 3.46 16.74 12.61
N ALA A 87 3.73 17.74 13.44
CA ALA A 87 4.92 17.77 14.30
C ALA A 87 4.93 16.62 15.31
N ARG A 88 3.78 16.34 15.96
CA ARG A 88 3.63 15.17 16.87
C ARG A 88 3.81 13.85 16.14
N LEU A 89 3.29 13.72 14.93
CA LEU A 89 3.47 12.54 14.08
C LEU A 89 4.94 12.36 13.69
N THR A 90 5.62 13.45 13.35
CA THR A 90 7.05 13.45 13.02
C THR A 90 7.88 12.98 14.22
N GLU A 91 7.58 13.48 15.41
CA GLU A 91 8.29 13.07 16.63
C GLU A 91 8.00 11.61 16.98
N TRP A 92 6.75 11.18 16.90
CA TRP A 92 6.37 9.79 17.12
C TRP A 92 7.10 8.84 16.15
N LEU A 93 7.16 9.19 14.85
CA LEU A 93 7.91 8.42 13.85
C LEU A 93 9.40 8.34 14.18
N ARG A 94 10.00 9.45 14.65
CA ARG A 94 11.40 9.50 15.06
C ARG A 94 11.66 8.61 16.28
N GLU A 95 10.80 8.69 17.28
CA GLU A 95 10.89 7.90 18.52
C GLU A 95 10.83 6.40 18.22
N LYS A 96 9.94 5.98 17.31
CA LYS A 96 9.80 4.57 16.90
C LYS A 96 10.88 4.11 15.91
N GLY A 97 11.85 4.95 15.58
CA GLY A 97 12.91 4.62 14.63
C GLY A 97 12.38 4.32 13.22
N ALA A 98 11.30 4.99 12.82
CA ALA A 98 10.72 4.81 11.50
C ALA A 98 11.68 5.32 10.42
N HIS A 99 11.74 4.60 9.30
CA HIS A 99 12.51 5.03 8.13
C HIS A 99 11.59 5.23 6.93
N TYR A 100 11.90 6.23 6.11
CA TYR A 100 11.12 6.57 4.92
C TYR A 100 11.54 5.71 3.72
N ASP A 101 10.60 4.99 3.11
CA ASP A 101 10.76 4.33 1.82
C ASP A 101 10.35 5.32 0.72
N ALA A 102 11.33 5.95 0.07
CA ALA A 102 11.11 6.93 -0.99
C ALA A 102 10.48 6.35 -2.27
N ILE A 103 10.56 5.03 -2.48
CA ILE A 103 9.97 4.38 -3.66
C ILE A 103 8.47 4.23 -3.46
N LYS A 104 8.05 3.78 -2.27
CA LYS A 104 6.64 3.60 -1.91
C LYS A 104 6.01 4.86 -1.32
N LYS A 105 6.83 5.83 -0.93
CA LYS A 105 6.47 7.04 -0.18
C LYS A 105 5.68 6.73 1.09
N VAL A 106 6.23 5.85 1.93
CA VAL A 106 5.63 5.44 3.20
C VAL A 106 6.72 5.32 4.25
N PHE A 107 6.33 5.32 5.53
CA PHE A 107 7.24 5.03 6.63
C PHE A 107 7.19 3.56 7.02
N LEU A 108 8.31 3.02 7.46
CA LEU A 108 8.47 1.63 7.89
C LEU A 108 9.05 1.59 9.30
N ILE A 109 8.43 0.81 10.17
CA ILE A 109 8.89 0.55 11.55
C ILE A 109 9.25 -0.93 11.64
N ASP A 110 10.52 -1.25 11.87
CA ASP A 110 11.02 -2.63 11.85
C ASP A 110 10.41 -3.49 12.96
N GLY A 111 10.15 -2.90 14.13
CA GLY A 111 9.62 -3.62 15.29
C GLY A 111 10.54 -4.76 15.74
N GLN A 112 9.97 -5.92 16.07
CA GLN A 112 10.74 -7.10 16.48
C GLN A 112 11.14 -7.98 15.29
N GLN A 113 10.47 -7.84 14.14
CA GLN A 113 10.74 -8.62 12.95
C GLN A 113 11.00 -7.70 11.74
N PRO A 114 12.25 -7.24 11.51
CA PRO A 114 12.60 -6.31 10.43
C PRO A 114 12.27 -6.81 9.01
N SER A 115 12.15 -8.12 8.82
CA SER A 115 11.72 -8.71 7.53
C SER A 115 10.23 -8.51 7.23
N ASN A 116 9.45 -8.04 8.21
CA ASN A 116 8.03 -7.73 8.10
C ASN A 116 7.71 -6.44 8.88
N PRO A 117 8.22 -5.28 8.44
CA PRO A 117 8.02 -4.03 9.14
C PRO A 117 6.54 -3.62 9.15
N VAL A 118 6.14 -2.87 10.17
CA VAL A 118 4.86 -2.16 10.19
C VAL A 118 4.99 -0.98 9.24
N THR A 119 4.10 -0.89 8.26
CA THR A 119 4.04 0.22 7.31
C THR A 119 3.09 1.29 7.84
N VAL A 120 3.55 2.53 7.82
CA VAL A 120 2.80 3.72 8.19
C VAL A 120 2.62 4.57 6.94
N ALA A 121 1.38 4.69 6.48
CA ALA A 121 0.99 5.29 5.21
C ALA A 121 -0.12 6.31 5.42
N ASN A 122 -0.48 7.08 4.39
CA ASN A 122 -1.62 7.98 4.49
C ASN A 122 -2.91 7.15 4.56
N ALA A 123 -3.86 7.51 5.43
CA ALA A 123 -5.15 6.82 5.51
C ALA A 123 -6.01 7.01 4.25
N PHE A 124 -5.72 8.05 3.46
CA PHE A 124 -6.46 8.39 2.25
C PHE A 124 -5.69 7.96 1.00
N PRO A 125 -6.38 7.45 -0.04
CA PRO A 125 -5.75 7.17 -1.34
C PRO A 125 -5.03 8.41 -1.89
N PRO A 126 -3.82 8.28 -2.45
CA PRO A 126 -3.14 7.05 -2.87
C PRO A 126 -2.38 6.28 -1.76
N GLY A 127 -2.41 6.76 -0.50
CA GLY A 127 -1.65 6.16 0.60
C GLY A 127 -0.21 6.69 0.74
N GLU A 128 0.18 7.63 -0.11
CA GLU A 128 1.50 8.26 -0.09
C GLU A 128 1.62 9.27 1.07
N MET A 129 2.78 9.25 1.73
CA MET A 129 3.18 10.16 2.79
C MET A 129 4.35 11.03 2.34
N PRO A 130 4.35 12.34 2.69
CA PRO A 130 5.52 13.19 2.53
C PRO A 130 6.64 12.73 3.47
N ASP A 131 7.90 13.06 3.15
CA ASP A 131 9.01 12.80 4.07
C ASP A 131 9.03 13.81 5.22
N LEU A 132 8.22 13.49 6.24
CA LEU A 132 8.13 14.22 7.50
C LEU A 132 9.45 14.37 8.23
N LEU A 133 10.36 13.38 8.14
CA LEU A 133 11.64 13.42 8.84
C LEU A 133 12.62 14.41 8.20
N ARG A 134 12.40 14.76 6.93
CA ARG A 134 13.18 15.77 6.19
C ARG A 134 12.50 17.13 6.10
N GLY A 135 11.30 17.28 6.66
CA GLY A 135 10.56 18.54 6.64
C GLY A 135 10.12 18.97 5.24
N GLU A 136 9.73 18.02 4.39
CA GLU A 136 9.13 18.33 3.10
C GLU A 136 7.87 19.19 3.27
N THR A 137 7.57 20.09 2.32
CA THR A 137 6.35 20.90 2.38
C THR A 137 5.15 20.06 1.91
N HIS A 138 4.11 19.99 2.73
CA HIS A 138 2.90 19.22 2.44
C HIS A 138 1.65 19.86 3.04
N GLU A 139 0.48 19.39 2.60
CA GLU A 139 -0.78 19.68 3.28
C GLU A 139 -0.88 18.90 4.60
N PRO A 140 -1.66 19.39 5.58
CA PRO A 140 -1.87 18.69 6.84
C PRO A 140 -2.35 17.26 6.64
N ILE A 141 -1.71 16.31 7.32
CA ILE A 141 -2.08 14.90 7.20
C ILE A 141 -3.39 14.70 7.93
N ARG A 142 -4.42 14.24 7.23
CA ARG A 142 -5.76 14.02 7.82
C ARG A 142 -5.88 12.72 8.60
N GLY A 143 -4.98 11.77 8.36
CA GLY A 143 -4.99 10.49 9.02
C GLY A 143 -3.93 9.57 8.46
N VAL A 144 -3.64 8.54 9.24
CA VAL A 144 -2.56 7.58 9.00
C VAL A 144 -3.13 6.18 9.01
N SER A 145 -2.64 5.33 8.10
CA SER A 145 -2.92 3.90 8.09
C SER A 145 -1.70 3.13 8.60
N LEU A 146 -1.95 2.24 9.55
CA LEU A 146 -1.00 1.23 10.01
C LEU A 146 -1.30 -0.07 9.27
N LEU A 147 -0.25 -0.71 8.78
CA LEU A 147 -0.35 -1.83 7.85
C LEU A 147 0.69 -2.89 8.18
N VAL A 148 0.28 -4.14 8.37
CA VAL A 148 1.22 -5.24 8.61
C VAL A 148 0.74 -6.54 7.98
N LYS A 149 1.67 -7.32 7.41
CA LYS A 149 1.33 -8.64 6.88
C LYS A 149 1.31 -9.66 8.03
N PRO A 150 0.28 -10.51 8.13
CA PRO A 150 0.25 -11.59 9.11
C PRO A 150 1.39 -12.57 8.82
N PRO A 151 2.00 -13.16 9.87
CA PRO A 151 3.05 -14.13 9.69
C PRO A 151 2.51 -15.41 9.02
N LEU A 152 3.37 -16.09 8.25
CA LEU A 152 3.02 -17.37 7.65
C LEU A 152 2.75 -18.46 8.71
N HIS A 153 3.37 -18.35 9.88
CA HIS A 153 3.24 -19.30 10.98
C HIS A 153 2.96 -18.58 12.30
N LYS A 154 1.98 -19.08 13.08
CA LYS A 154 1.59 -18.50 14.38
C LYS A 154 2.74 -18.33 15.38
N ARG A 155 3.80 -19.15 15.32
CA ARG A 155 4.97 -18.99 16.21
C ARG A 155 5.75 -17.68 16.00
N ARG A 156 5.56 -16.99 14.87
CA ARG A 156 6.23 -15.72 14.52
C ARG A 156 5.31 -14.51 14.70
N ASN A 157 4.48 -14.54 15.72
CA ASN A 157 3.45 -13.51 15.93
C ASN A 157 3.94 -12.25 16.67
N GLN A 158 5.21 -12.20 17.04
CA GLN A 158 5.82 -11.09 17.76
C GLN A 158 5.50 -9.72 17.11
N GLN A 159 5.53 -9.67 15.77
CA GLN A 159 5.22 -8.44 15.04
C GLN A 159 3.75 -8.00 15.16
N MET A 160 2.79 -8.92 15.33
CA MET A 160 1.38 -8.54 15.51
C MET A 160 1.16 -7.89 16.88
N HIS A 161 1.90 -8.31 17.90
CA HIS A 161 1.88 -7.65 19.22
C HIS A 161 2.43 -6.22 19.12
N VAL A 162 3.59 -6.04 18.48
CA VAL A 162 4.17 -4.71 18.23
C VAL A 162 3.20 -3.83 17.44
N TYR A 163 2.56 -4.39 16.42
CA TYR A 163 1.58 -3.68 15.61
C TYR A 163 0.38 -3.18 16.43
N VAL A 164 -0.16 -4.03 17.31
CA VAL A 164 -1.27 -3.64 18.20
C VAL A 164 -0.83 -2.60 19.23
N GLU A 165 0.38 -2.74 19.79
CA GLU A 165 0.94 -1.77 20.73
C GLU A 165 1.10 -0.39 20.09
N LEU A 166 1.70 -0.33 18.90
CA LEU A 166 1.82 0.91 18.13
C LEU A 166 0.45 1.53 17.81
N ALA A 167 -0.55 0.70 17.51
CA ALA A 167 -1.90 1.20 17.26
C ALA A 167 -2.52 1.81 18.52
N LYS A 168 -2.46 1.13 19.67
CA LYS A 168 -2.97 1.66 20.94
C LYS A 168 -2.27 2.96 21.31
N GLU A 169 -0.95 2.99 21.17
CA GLU A 169 -0.16 4.19 21.44
C GLU A 169 -0.53 5.36 20.51
N MET A 170 -0.78 5.09 19.22
CA MET A 170 -1.27 6.14 18.31
C MET A 170 -2.66 6.64 18.70
N ASP A 171 -3.57 5.77 19.12
CA ASP A 171 -4.91 6.17 19.57
C ASP A 171 -4.85 7.06 20.83
N GLU A 172 -3.90 6.78 21.74
CA GLU A 172 -3.68 7.58 22.95
C GLU A 172 -2.97 8.91 22.65
N THR A 173 -1.97 8.89 21.75
CA THR A 173 -1.13 10.05 21.43
C THR A 173 -1.86 11.07 20.56
N PHE A 174 -2.65 10.59 19.60
CA PHE A 174 -3.36 11.43 18.66
C PHE A 174 -4.83 11.47 19.02
N SER A 175 -5.39 12.67 19.17
CA SER A 175 -6.82 12.88 19.37
C SER A 175 -7.58 12.54 18.08
N GLY A 176 -7.76 11.25 17.81
CA GLY A 176 -8.31 10.69 16.58
C GLY A 176 -9.36 9.62 16.85
N LYS A 177 -9.86 9.01 15.78
CA LYS A 177 -10.64 7.76 15.86
C LYS A 177 -9.79 6.65 15.25
N MET A 178 -9.46 5.65 16.05
CA MET A 178 -8.92 4.40 15.54
C MET A 178 -10.02 3.56 14.89
N LEU A 179 -9.82 3.19 13.63
CA LEU A 179 -10.73 2.41 12.82
C LEU A 179 -10.05 1.13 12.35
N ASP A 180 -10.84 0.08 12.17
CA ASP A 180 -10.39 -1.21 11.66
C ASP A 180 -10.42 -1.28 10.12
N ALA A 181 -10.19 -2.48 9.60
CA ALA A 181 -10.14 -2.74 8.16
C ALA A 181 -11.49 -2.47 7.45
N ASP A 182 -12.59 -2.49 8.19
CA ASP A 182 -13.95 -2.26 7.71
C ASP A 182 -14.45 -0.84 8.05
N ARG A 183 -13.56 0.01 8.59
CA ARG A 183 -13.79 1.41 9.01
C ARG A 183 -14.69 1.55 10.24
N GLU A 184 -14.81 0.49 11.01
CA GLU A 184 -15.51 0.51 12.29
C GLU A 184 -14.53 0.86 13.43
N PRO A 185 -15.00 1.42 14.56
CA PRO A 185 -14.13 1.71 15.69
C PRO A 185 -13.36 0.47 16.16
N ALA A 186 -12.03 0.59 16.27
CA ALA A 186 -11.21 -0.52 16.74
C ALA A 186 -11.49 -0.80 18.22
N SER A 187 -11.66 -2.08 18.55
CA SER A 187 -11.94 -2.54 19.91
C SER A 187 -10.91 -3.57 20.37
N GLU A 188 -10.92 -3.91 21.66
CA GLU A 188 -10.09 -5.01 22.19
C GLU A 188 -10.35 -6.34 21.46
N SER A 189 -11.57 -6.56 20.99
CA SER A 189 -11.89 -7.74 20.17
C SER A 189 -11.20 -7.70 18.81
N THR A 190 -11.08 -6.53 18.18
CA THR A 190 -10.35 -6.31 16.93
C THR A 190 -8.87 -6.62 17.13
N TYR A 191 -8.27 -6.12 18.20
CA TYR A 191 -6.87 -6.37 18.53
C TYR A 191 -6.58 -7.85 18.81
N ALA A 192 -7.47 -8.52 19.57
CA ALA A 192 -7.36 -9.95 19.83
C ALA A 192 -7.43 -10.78 18.54
N GLN A 193 -8.29 -10.39 17.58
CA GLN A 193 -8.38 -11.06 16.28
C GLN A 193 -7.13 -10.87 15.41
N ILE A 194 -6.47 -9.71 15.49
CA ILE A 194 -5.23 -9.42 14.75
C ILE A 194 -4.07 -10.27 15.29
N ILE A 195 -4.01 -10.46 16.61
CA ILE A 195 -3.02 -11.31 17.26
C ILE A 195 -3.31 -12.79 16.93
N GLY A 196 -4.55 -13.25 17.13
CA GLY A 196 -5.05 -14.55 16.67
C GLY A 196 -4.56 -15.80 17.40
#